data_AF-A0A9D4RLN5-F1
#
_entry.id   AF-A0A9D4RLN5-F1
#
_cell.length_a   1.000
_cell.length_b   1.000
_cell.length_c   1.000
_cell.angle_alpha   90.00
_cell.angle_beta   90.00
_cell.angle_gamma   90.00
#
_symmetry.space_group_name_H-M   'P 1'
#
loop_
_entity.id
_entity.type
_entity.pdbx_description
1 polymer ?
#
loop_
_entity_poly.entity_id
_entity_poly.type
_entity_poly.pdbx_seq_one_letter_code
_entity_poly.pdbx_strand_id
1 'polypeptide(L)'
;MSSVNCQSISVNPWFISAGNMDRHHYETFADFGNETFLLHLDNGRGFGRSDHDEISILSPLFQCCMIRHSTFIKLVKLYLGPEHLSSLMRQSMSRDPVTPVLVEKHLNALDRRVIRVLKTIAECMESVDYTDVIVDDFF
;
A
#
# COMPACT_ATOMS: atom_id res chain seq x y z
N MET A 1 12.85 -0.13 -22.08
CA MET A 1 13.23 0.11 -20.68
C MET A 1 12.48 1.34 -20.21
N SER A 2 11.29 1.16 -19.66
CA SER A 2 10.54 2.29 -19.11
C SER A 2 11.24 2.68 -17.81
N SER A 3 11.82 3.88 -17.78
CA SER A 3 12.38 4.48 -16.57
C SER A 3 11.29 4.53 -15.51
N VAL A 4 11.44 3.73 -14.46
CA VAL A 4 10.53 3.74 -13.31
C VAL A 4 10.78 5.08 -12.62
N ASN A 5 9.84 6.01 -12.71
CA ASN A 5 9.98 7.28 -12.00
C ASN A 5 9.74 7.02 -10.52
N CYS A 6 10.82 6.75 -9.79
CA CYS A 6 10.77 6.50 -8.36
C CYS A 6 10.39 7.75 -7.53
N GLN A 7 10.27 8.94 -8.15
CA GLN A 7 9.81 10.17 -7.47
C GLN A 7 8.31 10.12 -7.13
N SER A 8 7.53 9.29 -7.81
CA SER A 8 6.10 9.08 -7.52
C SER A 8 5.85 8.02 -6.44
N ILE A 9 6.90 7.56 -5.74
CA ILE A 9 6.82 6.48 -4.74
C ILE A 9 6.31 7.02 -3.40
N SER A 10 5.07 7.49 -3.44
CA SER A 10 4.12 6.96 -2.48
C SER A 10 3.65 5.63 -3.06
N VAL A 11 4.43 4.55 -2.87
CA VAL A 11 3.87 3.19 -2.99
C VAL A 11 2.88 3.11 -1.85
N ASN A 12 1.65 3.56 -2.13
CA ASN A 12 0.63 3.63 -1.11
C ASN A 12 0.22 2.19 -0.79
N PRO A 13 0.48 1.71 0.45
CA PRO A 13 0.25 0.31 0.79
C PRO A 13 -1.19 -0.13 0.59
N TRP A 14 -2.14 0.83 0.58
CA TRP A 14 -3.54 0.60 0.24
C TRP A 14 -3.75 -0.16 -1.09
N PHE A 15 -2.96 0.12 -2.12
CA PHE A 15 -3.14 -0.54 -3.42
C PHE A 15 -2.68 -1.99 -3.41
N ILE A 16 -1.57 -2.24 -2.72
CA ILE A 16 -1.03 -3.58 -2.52
C ILE A 16 -2.01 -4.39 -1.68
N SER A 17 -2.55 -3.80 -0.62
CA SER A 17 -3.54 -4.44 0.24
C SER A 17 -4.85 -4.75 -0.50
N ALA A 18 -5.35 -3.84 -1.34
CA ALA A 18 -6.58 -4.05 -2.11
C ALA A 18 -6.40 -5.02 -3.30
N GLY A 19 -5.18 -5.16 -3.85
CA GLY A 19 -4.89 -6.02 -4.99
C GLY A 19 -5.37 -5.46 -6.33
N ASN A 20 -5.39 -4.13 -6.49
CA ASN A 20 -5.83 -3.47 -7.72
C ASN A 20 -4.67 -3.35 -8.72
N MET A 21 -4.74 -4.10 -9.82
CA MET A 21 -3.74 -4.08 -10.92
C MET A 21 -3.94 -2.92 -11.91
N ASP A 22 -5.08 -2.26 -11.90
CA ASP A 22 -5.49 -1.37 -13.00
C ASP A 22 -5.06 0.08 -12.78
N ARG A 23 -3.81 0.27 -12.36
CA ARG A 23 -3.22 1.58 -12.02
C ARG A 23 -2.28 2.02 -13.13
N HIS A 24 -2.85 2.37 -14.27
CA HIS A 24 -2.10 2.84 -15.44
C HIS A 24 -2.12 4.37 -15.63
N HIS A 25 -2.99 5.08 -14.89
CA HIS A 25 -2.99 6.54 -14.79
C HIS A 25 -2.95 6.98 -13.33
N TYR A 26 -2.36 8.15 -13.10
CA TYR A 26 -2.42 8.85 -11.82
C TYR A 26 -2.96 10.26 -12.05
N GLU A 27 -3.84 10.68 -11.17
CA GLU A 27 -4.37 12.04 -11.16
C GLU A 27 -3.76 12.83 -10.00
N THR A 28 -3.59 14.13 -10.23
CA THR A 28 -3.06 15.08 -9.26
C THR A 28 -3.86 16.37 -9.35
N PHE A 29 -3.82 17.20 -8.30
CA PHE A 29 -4.46 18.51 -8.35
C PHE A 29 -3.60 19.49 -9.15
N ALA A 30 -4.13 19.93 -10.29
CA ALA A 30 -3.41 20.82 -11.20
C ALA A 30 -2.97 22.14 -10.53
N ASP A 31 -3.77 22.63 -9.58
CA ASP A 31 -3.53 23.88 -8.85
C ASP A 31 -2.21 23.91 -8.06
N PHE A 32 -1.67 22.74 -7.69
CA PHE A 32 -0.44 22.62 -6.90
C PHE A 32 0.78 22.18 -7.72
N GLY A 33 0.64 22.07 -9.05
CA GLY A 33 1.75 21.71 -9.94
C GLY A 33 2.43 20.40 -9.56
N ASN A 34 3.74 20.43 -9.33
CA ASN A 34 4.54 19.24 -8.98
C ASN A 34 4.58 18.94 -7.46
N GLU A 35 4.14 19.86 -6.60
CA GLU A 35 4.10 19.69 -5.14
C GLU A 35 2.70 19.25 -4.69
N THR A 36 2.24 18.14 -5.27
CA THR A 36 0.91 17.58 -5.07
C THR A 36 0.99 16.12 -4.65
N PHE A 37 -0.10 15.60 -4.08
CA PHE A 37 -0.26 14.18 -3.80
C PHE A 37 -1.04 13.47 -4.91
N LEU A 38 -0.91 12.14 -4.93
CA LEU A 38 -1.61 11.29 -5.88
C LEU A 38 -3.06 11.06 -5.42
N LEU A 39 -4.01 11.23 -6.33
CA LEU A 39 -5.41 10.92 -6.08
C LEU A 39 -5.65 9.40 -6.17
N HIS A 40 -6.23 8.84 -5.11
CA HIS A 40 -6.50 7.41 -5.00
C HIS A 40 -7.86 7.02 -5.61
N LEU A 41 -8.02 7.17 -6.93
CA LEU A 41 -9.26 6.88 -7.68
C LEU A 41 -9.26 5.50 -8.36
N ASP A 42 -10.40 5.05 -8.88
CA ASP A 42 -10.55 3.80 -9.64
C ASP A 42 -10.18 2.51 -8.87
N ASN A 43 -10.74 2.37 -7.67
CA ASN A 43 -10.52 1.18 -6.83
C ASN A 43 -11.54 0.05 -7.08
N GLY A 44 -12.42 0.19 -8.09
CA GLY A 44 -13.50 -0.76 -8.36
C GLY A 44 -13.05 -2.16 -8.80
N ARG A 45 -11.79 -2.30 -9.23
CA ARG A 45 -11.17 -3.60 -9.57
C ARG A 45 -10.34 -4.21 -8.42
N GLY A 46 -10.36 -3.59 -7.24
CA GLY A 46 -9.82 -4.18 -6.03
C GLY A 46 -10.70 -5.33 -5.51
N PHE A 47 -10.15 -6.12 -4.58
CA PHE A 47 -10.88 -7.18 -3.87
C PHE A 47 -11.54 -8.26 -4.76
N GLY A 48 -11.01 -8.54 -5.94
CA GLY A 48 -11.52 -9.62 -6.81
C GLY A 48 -11.16 -11.03 -6.35
N ARG A 49 -10.00 -11.20 -5.67
CA ARG A 49 -9.50 -12.50 -5.20
C ARG A 49 -8.95 -12.39 -3.77
N SER A 50 -9.43 -13.24 -2.87
CA SER A 50 -8.99 -13.30 -1.46
C SER A 50 -7.91 -14.36 -1.21
N ASP A 51 -7.86 -15.38 -2.06
CA ASP A 51 -6.97 -16.54 -2.01
C ASP A 51 -5.66 -16.31 -2.75
N HIS A 52 -5.65 -15.38 -3.71
CA HIS A 52 -4.48 -15.01 -4.50
C HIS A 52 -3.93 -13.65 -4.06
N ASP A 53 -2.61 -13.58 -3.89
CA ASP A 53 -1.88 -12.34 -3.67
C ASP A 53 -1.05 -12.05 -4.91
N GLU A 54 -1.30 -10.91 -5.53
CA GLU A 54 -0.65 -10.55 -6.76
C GLU A 54 0.69 -9.85 -6.47
N ILE A 55 1.79 -10.59 -6.62
CA ILE A 55 3.13 -10.14 -6.29
C ILE A 55 3.61 -9.06 -7.27
N SER A 56 3.14 -9.05 -8.52
CA SER A 56 3.54 -8.03 -9.50
C SER A 56 3.17 -6.60 -9.07
N ILE A 57 2.17 -6.42 -8.19
CA ILE A 57 1.82 -5.11 -7.61
C ILE A 57 2.93 -4.58 -6.70
N LEU A 58 3.77 -5.46 -6.13
CA LEU A 58 4.95 -5.08 -5.35
C LEU A 58 6.15 -4.68 -6.23
N SER A 59 6.07 -4.81 -7.56
CA SER A 59 7.19 -4.52 -8.46
C SER A 59 7.82 -3.13 -8.26
N PRO A 60 7.06 -2.04 -8.04
CA PRO A 60 7.68 -0.74 -7.77
C PRO A 60 8.49 -0.71 -6.47
N LEU A 61 8.05 -1.46 -5.44
CA LEU A 61 8.77 -1.58 -4.18
C LEU A 61 10.08 -2.37 -4.36
N PHE A 62 10.06 -3.45 -5.13
CA PHE A 62 11.27 -4.20 -5.49
C PHE A 62 12.24 -3.40 -6.36
N GLN A 63 11.74 -2.59 -7.29
CA GLN A 63 12.57 -1.88 -8.27
C GLN A 63 13.22 -0.63 -7.69
N CYS A 64 12.51 0.10 -6.83
CA CYS A 64 13.00 1.36 -6.30
C CYS A 64 13.48 1.25 -4.84
N CYS A 65 13.07 0.21 -4.10
CA CYS A 65 13.45 -0.02 -2.71
C CYS A 65 13.36 1.24 -1.83
N MET A 66 12.29 2.02 -1.96
CA MET A 66 12.06 3.24 -1.19
C MET A 66 10.65 3.24 -0.58
N ILE A 67 10.53 3.68 0.68
CA ILE A 67 9.28 3.91 1.38
C ILE A 67 9.39 5.12 2.31
N ARG A 68 8.30 5.87 2.46
CA ARG A 68 8.21 6.98 3.42
C ARG A 68 8.23 6.46 4.86
N HIS A 69 9.01 7.11 5.72
CA HIS A 69 9.12 6.78 7.15
C HIS A 69 7.75 6.73 7.84
N SER A 70 6.88 7.73 7.62
CA SER A 70 5.53 7.76 8.17
C SER A 70 4.68 6.54 7.78
N THR A 71 4.88 6.02 6.57
CA THR A 71 4.15 4.88 6.01
C THR A 71 4.70 3.57 6.57
N PHE A 72 6.02 3.43 6.62
CA PHE A 72 6.68 2.28 7.23
C PHE A 72 6.24 2.08 8.69
N ILE A 73 6.28 3.13 9.51
CA ILE A 73 5.86 3.06 10.91
C ILE A 73 4.39 2.64 11.06
N LYS A 74 3.50 3.14 10.19
CA LYS A 74 2.09 2.71 10.19
C LYS A 74 1.96 1.22 9.86
N LEU A 75 2.68 0.71 8.86
CA LEU A 75 2.66 -0.71 8.51
C LEU A 75 3.18 -1.60 9.64
N VAL A 76 4.28 -1.21 10.28
CA VAL A 76 4.83 -1.92 11.43
C VAL A 76 3.82 -1.94 12.59
N LYS A 77 3.14 -0.81 12.86
CA LYS A 77 2.06 -0.75 13.88
C LYS A 77 0.89 -1.67 13.54
N LEU A 78 0.47 -1.76 12.28
CA LEU A 78 -0.60 -2.66 11.85
C LEU A 78 -0.22 -4.15 11.98
N TYR A 79 1.06 -4.46 11.90
CA TYR A 79 1.57 -5.82 12.05
C TYR A 79 1.81 -6.23 13.51
N LEU A 80 2.49 -5.39 14.29
CA LEU A 80 2.88 -5.69 15.68
C LEU A 80 1.87 -5.22 16.74
N GLY A 81 1.01 -4.26 16.39
CA GLY A 81 0.08 -3.64 17.31
C GLY A 81 -1.11 -4.53 17.67
N PRO A 82 -1.93 -4.10 18.66
CA PRO A 82 -3.12 -4.84 19.08
C PRO A 82 -4.25 -4.81 18.04
N GLU A 83 -4.22 -3.83 17.12
CA GLU A 83 -5.24 -3.63 16.10
C GLU A 83 -4.64 -3.87 14.70
N HIS A 84 -5.04 -4.98 14.08
CA HIS A 84 -4.69 -5.32 12.71
C HIS A 84 -5.51 -4.54 11.68
N LEU A 85 -5.04 -4.52 10.43
CA LEU A 85 -5.71 -3.82 9.34
C LEU A 85 -7.12 -4.37 9.10
N SER A 86 -7.31 -5.69 9.19
CA SER A 86 -8.62 -6.35 9.11
C SER A 86 -9.63 -5.82 10.13
N SER A 87 -9.21 -5.70 11.40
CA SER A 87 -10.05 -5.21 12.50
C SER A 87 -10.44 -3.75 12.31
N LEU A 88 -9.47 -2.90 11.97
CA LEU A 88 -9.70 -1.48 11.72
C LEU A 88 -10.63 -1.27 10.52
N MET A 89 -10.44 -2.04 9.44
CA MET A 89 -11.31 -2.00 8.27
C MET A 89 -12.74 -2.42 8.60
N ARG A 90 -12.90 -3.51 9.35
CA ARG A 90 -14.22 -3.96 9.80
C ARG A 90 -14.93 -2.89 10.62
N GLN A 91 -14.23 -2.27 11.55
CA GLN A 91 -14.79 -1.20 12.37
C GLN A 91 -15.14 0.03 11.54
N SER A 92 -14.27 0.44 10.63
CA SER A 92 -14.48 1.58 9.73
C SER A 92 -15.73 1.40 8.86
N MET A 93 -15.91 0.21 8.29
CA MET A 93 -17.04 -0.09 7.40
C MET A 93 -18.33 -0.44 8.14
N SER A 94 -18.30 -0.67 9.46
CA SER A 94 -19.46 -1.16 10.24
C SER A 94 -20.68 -0.25 10.23
N ARG A 95 -20.50 1.05 9.96
CA ARG A 95 -21.58 2.04 9.91
C ARG A 95 -22.15 2.22 8.52
N ASP A 96 -21.58 1.57 7.52
CA ASP A 96 -22.05 1.67 6.14
C ASP A 96 -23.39 0.90 5.98
N PRO A 97 -24.42 1.50 5.37
CA PRO A 97 -25.70 0.83 5.12
C PRO A 97 -25.58 -0.50 4.36
N VAL A 98 -24.53 -0.70 3.55
CA VAL A 98 -24.31 -1.94 2.78
C VAL A 98 -23.46 -2.97 3.52
N THR A 99 -23.31 -2.83 4.84
CA THR A 99 -22.55 -3.78 5.67
C THR A 99 -23.11 -5.21 5.56
N PRO A 100 -22.26 -6.24 5.38
CA PRO A 100 -20.80 -6.17 5.28
C PRO A 100 -20.30 -5.75 3.89
N VAL A 101 -19.49 -4.68 3.83
CA VAL A 101 -18.85 -4.19 2.59
C VAL A 101 -17.81 -5.18 2.06
N LEU A 102 -17.01 -5.79 2.94
CA LEU A 102 -16.03 -6.83 2.61
C LEU A 102 -16.31 -8.09 3.41
N VAL A 103 -16.19 -9.25 2.74
CA VAL A 103 -16.28 -10.56 3.40
C VAL A 103 -15.00 -10.92 4.15
N GLU A 104 -15.13 -11.79 5.15
CA GLU A 104 -14.06 -12.20 6.06
C GLU A 104 -12.77 -12.63 5.37
N LYS A 105 -12.89 -13.35 4.25
CA LYS A 105 -11.74 -13.83 3.49
C LYS A 105 -10.88 -12.68 2.96
N HIS A 106 -11.48 -11.57 2.55
CA HIS A 106 -10.74 -10.40 2.09
C HIS A 106 -10.11 -9.63 3.25
N LEU A 107 -10.77 -9.57 4.41
CA LEU A 107 -10.19 -8.97 5.62
C LEU A 107 -8.92 -9.72 6.04
N ASN A 108 -8.96 -11.06 6.07
CA ASN A 108 -7.78 -11.88 6.35
C ASN A 108 -6.68 -11.74 5.28
N ALA A 109 -7.06 -11.53 4.02
CA ALA A 109 -6.11 -11.28 2.94
C ALA A 109 -5.37 -9.94 3.12
N LEU A 110 -6.02 -8.91 3.68
CA LEU A 110 -5.37 -7.62 3.95
C LEU A 110 -4.18 -7.78 4.90
N ASP A 111 -4.38 -8.46 6.04
CA ASP A 111 -3.31 -8.66 7.03
C ASP A 111 -2.16 -9.48 6.43
N ARG A 112 -2.48 -10.54 5.69
CA ARG A 112 -1.48 -11.35 4.97
C ARG A 112 -0.66 -10.51 3.98
N ARG A 113 -1.29 -9.59 3.27
CA ARG A 113 -0.63 -8.70 2.30
C ARG A 113 0.27 -7.66 2.99
N VAL A 114 -0.13 -7.13 4.14
CA VAL A 114 0.73 -6.23 4.95
C VAL A 114 2.05 -6.94 5.31
N ILE A 115 1.99 -8.22 5.70
CA ILE A 115 3.19 -9.00 6.01
C ILE A 115 4.10 -9.12 4.79
N ARG A 116 3.54 -9.35 3.59
CA ARG A 116 4.34 -9.43 2.35
C ARG A 116 5.05 -8.11 2.06
N VAL A 117 4.36 -6.98 2.22
CA VAL A 117 4.96 -5.65 2.05
C VAL A 117 6.15 -5.47 2.98
N LEU A 118 5.97 -5.76 4.28
CA LEU A 118 7.05 -5.65 5.27
C LEU A 118 8.23 -6.57 4.97
N LYS A 119 7.98 -7.79 4.47
CA LYS A 119 9.04 -8.70 4.02
C LYS A 119 9.83 -8.13 2.85
N THR A 120 9.15 -7.59 1.84
CA THR A 120 9.82 -6.96 0.70
C THR A 120 10.67 -5.76 1.13
N ILE A 121 10.21 -4.96 2.10
CA ILE A 121 11.01 -3.85 2.66
C ILE A 121 12.25 -4.40 3.37
N ALA A 122 12.11 -5.47 4.16
CA ALA A 122 13.24 -6.10 4.83
C ALA A 122 14.28 -6.63 3.82
N GLU A 123 13.84 -7.27 2.73
CA GLU A 123 14.73 -7.73 1.65
C GLU A 123 15.47 -6.55 0.97
N CYS A 124 14.82 -5.40 0.79
CA CYS A 124 15.47 -4.19 0.30
C CYS A 124 16.55 -3.68 1.27
N MET A 125 16.31 -3.73 2.58
CA MET A 125 17.27 -3.31 3.62
C MET A 125 18.49 -4.25 3.73
N GLU A 126 18.41 -5.48 3.24
CA GLU A 126 19.57 -6.37 3.14
C GLU A 126 20.50 -6.00 1.98
N SER A 127 19.96 -5.34 0.94
CA SER A 127 20.67 -5.02 -0.29
C SER A 127 21.14 -3.57 -0.38
N VAL A 128 20.44 -2.65 0.29
CA VAL A 128 20.64 -1.19 0.25
C VAL A 128 20.65 -0.65 1.67
N ASP A 129 21.36 0.46 1.91
CA ASP A 129 21.38 1.10 3.23
C ASP A 129 19.98 1.53 3.67
N TYR A 130 19.70 1.39 4.97
CA TYR A 130 18.39 1.71 5.53
C TYR A 130 17.97 3.17 5.32
N THR A 131 18.93 4.11 5.25
CA THR A 131 18.61 5.54 5.02
C THR A 131 18.09 5.81 3.62
N ASP A 132 18.51 4.99 2.66
CA ASP A 132 18.06 5.10 1.28
C ASP A 132 16.72 4.36 1.09
N VAL A 133 16.46 3.32 1.90
CA VAL A 133 15.19 2.59 1.87
C VAL A 133 14.07 3.33 2.58
N ILE A 134 14.34 3.86 3.78
CA ILE A 134 13.34 4.54 4.61
C ILE A 134 13.61 6.04 4.55
N VAL A 135 12.92 6.71 3.63
CA VAL A 135 13.07 8.15 3.39
C VAL A 135 12.16 8.92 4.33
N ASP A 136 12.75 9.85 5.10
CA ASP A 136 11.99 10.75 5.96
C ASP A 136 11.14 11.71 5.10
N ASP A 137 9.83 11.72 5.37
CA ASP A 137 8.87 12.58 4.69
C ASP A 137 8.52 13.85 5.47
N PHE A 138 9.20 14.12 6.60
CA PHE A 138 9.06 15.31 7.44
C PHE A 138 7.60 15.59 7.89
N PHE A 139 6.83 14.52 8.09
CA PHE A 139 5.43 14.53 8.54
C PHE A 139 5.23 13.93 9.93
#